data_AF-A0A9W7EWL0-F1
#
_entry.id   AF-A0A9W7EWL0-F1
#
_cell.length_a   1.000
_cell.length_b   1.000
_cell.length_c   1.000
_cell.angle_alpha   90.00
_cell.angle_beta   90.00
_cell.angle_gamma   90.00
#
_symmetry.space_group_name_H-M   'P 1'
#
loop_
_entity.id
_entity.type
_entity.pdbx_description
1 polymer ?
#
loop_
_entity_poly.entity_id
_entity_poly.type
_entity_poly.pdbx_seq_one_letter_code
_entity_poly.pdbx_strand_id
1 'polypeptide(L)'
;MEGKRPAASSSALSEKKLRRLEKNRESARECRRRKKEAAQNLQRQINRYESENLQLRLQLKIGTEAERQDELDQQKVADGLEEMLRSGASEGEIWASIEEFKEKYADYGKDRRSAIKFHLDKICHLLKPTTTTAVAMKAMHSQPPSTSTSTSTSTSTSSSNSTDTDPDPSLDLESSNLLPPNNKAKTKSLFSLLGAYLEIDSTQNQQLSDSRSVAKELDETYVSSIKLVTELQKRLEKDGADLDQQFMEVAHILNPSQLAKFVIWCTNNTAAMHMLNALWTKTMVDDNEKTQEKEKE
;
A
#
# COMPACT_ATOMS: atom_id res chain seq x y z
N MET A 1 82.55 39.83 48.49
CA MET A 1 82.33 39.67 47.04
C MET A 1 80.89 39.26 46.81
N GLU A 2 80.05 40.24 46.49
CA GLU A 2 78.63 40.06 46.18
C GLU A 2 78.46 39.40 44.81
N GLY A 3 77.71 38.30 44.77
CA GLY A 3 77.25 37.65 43.54
C GLY A 3 75.78 37.95 43.30
N LYS A 4 75.48 39.06 42.62
CA LYS A 4 74.12 39.46 42.23
C LYS A 4 73.66 38.62 41.02
N ARG A 5 72.76 37.67 41.23
CA ARG A 5 72.13 36.88 40.14
C ARG A 5 71.18 37.78 39.33
N PRO A 6 71.12 37.66 37.99
CA PRO A 6 70.40 38.59 37.14
C PRO A 6 68.88 38.33 37.12
N ALA A 7 68.09 39.41 37.24
CA ALA A 7 66.63 39.45 37.22
C ALA A 7 65.98 39.27 35.82
N ALA A 8 66.62 38.51 34.92
CA ALA A 8 66.20 38.40 33.51
C ALA A 8 65.10 37.35 33.24
N SER A 9 64.71 36.54 34.23
CA SER A 9 63.81 35.40 34.02
C SER A 9 62.31 35.71 34.15
N SER A 10 61.91 36.71 34.92
CA SER A 10 60.48 36.99 35.18
C SER A 10 59.77 37.69 34.02
N SER A 11 60.42 38.64 33.35
CA SER A 11 59.91 39.38 32.20
C SER A 11 59.68 38.47 30.98
N ALA A 12 60.67 37.62 30.65
CA ALA A 12 60.57 36.68 29.53
C ALA A 12 59.52 35.56 29.77
N LEU A 13 59.27 35.17 31.03
CA LEU A 13 58.17 34.27 31.39
C LEU A 13 56.80 34.95 31.27
N SER A 14 56.71 36.23 31.63
CA SER A 14 55.50 37.05 31.46
C SER A 14 55.14 37.22 29.99
N GLU A 15 56.11 37.52 29.14
CA GLU A 15 55.90 37.68 27.69
C GLU A 15 55.47 36.37 27.01
N LYS A 16 56.08 35.24 27.38
CA LYS A 16 55.65 33.90 26.92
C LYS A 16 54.21 33.59 27.35
N LYS A 17 53.80 34.00 28.55
CA LYS A 17 52.42 33.82 29.04
C LYS A 17 51.43 34.66 28.23
N LEU A 18 51.76 35.92 27.95
CA LEU A 18 50.97 36.82 27.08
C LEU A 18 50.80 36.25 25.67
N ARG A 19 51.88 35.77 25.03
CA ARG A 19 51.81 35.14 23.70
C ARG A 19 50.94 33.88 23.68
N ARG A 20 50.98 33.07 24.74
CA ARG A 20 50.11 31.87 24.87
C ARG A 20 48.64 32.26 25.01
N LEU A 21 48.34 33.30 25.78
CA LEU A 21 46.96 33.79 25.95
C LEU A 21 46.41 34.37 24.65
N GLU A 22 47.19 35.14 23.90
CA GLU A 22 46.74 35.68 22.60
C GLU A 22 46.50 34.55 21.58
N LYS A 23 47.41 33.58 21.49
CA LYS A 23 47.23 32.41 20.60
C LYS A 23 46.01 31.56 21.01
N ASN A 24 45.73 31.42 22.30
CA ASN A 24 44.52 30.74 22.78
C ASN A 24 43.25 31.54 22.44
N ARG A 25 43.30 32.87 22.57
CA ARG A 25 42.20 33.78 22.20
C ARG A 25 41.87 33.68 20.71
N GLU A 26 42.88 33.71 19.85
CA GLU A 26 42.73 33.53 18.40
C GLU A 26 42.19 32.14 18.07
N SER A 27 42.72 31.09 18.69
CA SER A 27 42.24 29.71 18.49
C SER A 27 40.79 29.53 18.93
N ALA A 28 40.38 30.17 20.03
CA ALA A 28 39.00 30.14 20.52
C ALA A 28 38.05 30.89 19.58
N ARG A 29 38.46 32.05 19.05
CA ARG A 29 37.68 32.79 18.03
C ARG A 29 37.49 31.96 16.78
N GLU A 30 38.56 31.35 16.30
CA GLU A 30 38.56 30.53 15.09
C GLU A 30 37.71 29.25 15.28
N CYS A 31 37.76 28.63 16.46
CA CYS A 31 36.88 27.51 16.81
C CYS A 31 35.39 27.92 16.79
N ARG A 32 35.05 29.08 17.38
CA ARG A 32 33.68 29.61 17.36
C ARG A 32 33.22 29.93 15.93
N ARG A 33 34.09 30.52 15.11
CA ARG A 33 33.83 30.81 13.69
C ARG A 33 33.49 29.54 12.92
N ARG A 34 34.35 28.51 13.02
CA ARG A 34 34.11 27.21 12.36
C ARG A 34 32.83 26.54 12.83
N LYS A 35 32.53 26.59 14.13
CA LYS A 35 31.28 26.05 14.66
C LYS A 35 30.06 26.78 14.10
N LYS A 36 30.12 28.11 13.99
CA LYS A 36 29.07 28.92 13.37
C LYS A 36 28.89 28.59 11.89
N GLU A 37 29.99 28.47 11.14
CA GLU A 37 29.96 28.11 9.73
C GLU A 37 29.42 26.70 9.49
N ALA A 38 29.83 25.73 10.31
CA ALA A 38 29.29 24.38 10.26
C ALA A 38 27.78 24.35 10.54
N ALA A 39 27.32 25.09 11.56
CA ALA A 39 25.90 25.22 11.87
C ALA A 39 25.12 25.88 10.72
N GLN A 40 25.65 26.95 10.12
CA GLN A 40 25.04 27.60 8.96
C GLN A 40 25.02 26.69 7.72
N ASN A 41 26.06 25.87 7.53
CA ASN A 41 26.11 24.93 6.42
C ASN A 41 25.10 23.80 6.61
N LEU A 42 24.97 23.28 7.83
CA LEU A 42 23.93 22.31 8.19
C LEU A 42 22.54 22.89 7.99
N GLN A 43 22.28 24.13 8.40
CA GLN A 43 20.98 24.78 8.17
C GLN A 43 20.67 24.91 6.67
N ARG A 44 21.66 25.29 5.85
CA ARG A 44 21.49 25.34 4.39
C ARG A 44 21.17 23.97 3.80
N GLN A 45 21.81 22.90 4.29
CA GLN A 45 21.53 21.54 3.86
C GLN A 45 20.14 21.07 4.30
N ILE A 46 19.73 21.36 5.53
CA ILE A 46 18.37 21.07 6.04
C ILE A 46 17.34 21.73 5.14
N ASN A 47 17.45 23.06 4.91
CA ASN A 47 16.50 23.78 4.06
C ASN A 47 16.45 23.20 2.63
N ARG A 48 17.60 22.80 2.08
CA ARG A 48 17.67 22.15 0.77
C ARG A 48 16.91 20.81 0.78
N TYR A 49 17.23 19.93 1.73
CA TYR A 49 16.56 18.64 1.82
C TYR A 49 15.08 18.75 2.12
N GLU A 50 14.65 19.73 2.93
CA GLU A 50 13.24 20.02 3.16
C GLU A 50 12.54 20.44 1.87
N SER A 51 13.15 21.31 1.07
CA SER A 51 12.60 21.71 -0.23
C SER A 51 12.52 20.55 -1.23
N GLU A 52 13.56 19.70 -1.29
CA GLU A 52 13.56 18.50 -2.14
C GLU A 52 12.53 17.49 -1.65
N ASN A 53 12.37 17.30 -0.33
CA ASN A 53 11.36 16.42 0.24
C ASN A 53 9.95 16.91 -0.06
N LEU A 54 9.71 18.22 0.00
CA LEU A 54 8.44 18.84 -0.39
C LEU A 54 8.12 18.57 -1.87
N GLN A 55 9.10 18.78 -2.76
CA GLN A 55 8.93 18.53 -4.18
C GLN A 55 8.63 17.05 -4.47
N LEU A 56 9.32 16.13 -3.79
CA LEU A 56 9.05 14.69 -3.91
C LEU A 56 7.66 14.33 -3.39
N ARG A 57 7.22 14.92 -2.28
CA ARG A 57 5.85 14.72 -1.75
C ARG A 57 4.79 15.18 -2.73
N LEU A 58 4.97 16.37 -3.32
CA LEU A 58 4.09 16.89 -4.37
C LEU A 58 4.09 15.97 -5.60
N GLN A 59 5.26 15.54 -6.07
CA GLN A 59 5.39 14.66 -7.23
C GLN A 59 4.76 13.28 -7.01
N LEU A 60 4.87 12.75 -5.80
CA LEU A 60 4.27 11.47 -5.42
C LEU A 60 2.79 11.61 -5.03
N LYS A 61 2.25 12.84 -4.96
CA LYS A 61 0.94 13.17 -4.42
C LYS A 61 0.69 12.61 -3.01
N ILE A 62 1.68 12.75 -2.12
CA ILE A 62 1.60 12.22 -0.75
C ILE A 62 1.62 13.36 0.27
N GLY A 63 0.66 13.32 1.19
CA GLY A 63 0.58 14.17 2.38
C GLY A 63 -0.18 15.46 2.15
N THR A 64 -0.31 16.24 3.24
CA THR A 64 -1.16 17.44 3.32
C THR A 64 -0.83 18.53 2.30
N GLU A 65 0.40 18.58 1.80
CA GLU A 65 0.81 19.50 0.74
C GLU A 65 0.18 19.14 -0.61
N ALA A 66 0.20 17.85 -0.95
CA ALA A 66 -0.38 17.36 -2.21
C ALA A 66 -1.89 17.53 -2.20
N GLU A 67 -2.54 17.24 -1.07
CA GLU A 67 -3.97 17.46 -0.87
C GLU A 67 -4.35 18.93 -1.11
N ARG A 68 -3.59 19.86 -0.51
CA ARG A 68 -3.82 21.29 -0.74
C ARG A 68 -3.58 21.71 -2.19
N GLN A 69 -2.59 21.13 -2.85
CA GLN A 69 -2.33 21.42 -4.26
C GLN A 69 -3.48 20.91 -5.15
N ASP A 70 -4.00 19.72 -4.87
CA ASP A 70 -5.18 19.18 -5.55
C ASP A 70 -6.43 20.06 -5.30
N GLU A 71 -6.63 20.59 -4.09
CA GLU A 71 -7.69 21.58 -3.78
C GLU A 71 -7.51 22.87 -4.59
N LEU A 72 -6.29 23.41 -4.67
CA LEU A 72 -5.99 24.60 -5.46
C LEU A 72 -6.23 24.35 -6.95
N ASP A 73 -5.86 23.18 -7.46
CA ASP A 73 -6.06 22.82 -8.85
C ASP A 73 -7.54 22.54 -9.16
N GLN A 74 -8.31 22.02 -8.20
CA GLN A 74 -9.76 21.91 -8.29
C GLN A 74 -10.40 23.29 -8.39
N GLN A 75 -9.98 24.24 -7.54
CA GLN A 75 -10.47 25.62 -7.57
C GLN A 75 -10.16 26.30 -8.91
N LYS A 76 -8.95 26.15 -9.45
CA LYS A 76 -8.59 26.73 -10.76
C LYS A 76 -9.49 26.24 -11.89
N VAL A 77 -9.88 24.96 -11.87
CA VAL A 77 -10.79 24.41 -12.89
C VAL A 77 -12.19 25.00 -12.70
N ALA A 78 -12.66 25.18 -11.47
CA ALA A 78 -13.93 25.85 -11.19
C ALA A 78 -13.92 27.32 -11.65
N ASP A 79 -12.83 28.06 -11.41
CA ASP A 79 -12.67 29.44 -11.87
C ASP A 79 -12.68 29.53 -13.42
N GLY A 80 -12.03 28.54 -14.09
CA GLY A 80 -12.09 28.42 -15.54
C GLY A 80 -13.50 28.14 -16.07
N LEU A 81 -14.26 27.30 -15.36
CA LEU A 81 -15.67 27.04 -15.64
C LEU A 81 -16.53 28.31 -15.51
N GLU A 82 -16.25 29.14 -14.51
CA GLU A 82 -16.93 30.42 -14.32
C GLU A 82 -16.65 31.39 -15.48
N GLU A 83 -15.40 31.44 -15.94
CA GLU A 83 -15.03 32.28 -17.09
C GLU A 83 -15.68 31.80 -18.40
N MET A 84 -15.83 30.49 -18.59
CA MET A 84 -16.60 29.94 -19.72
C MET A 84 -18.08 30.34 -19.67
N LEU A 85 -18.68 30.32 -18.48
CA LEU A 85 -20.05 30.81 -18.30
C LEU A 85 -20.18 32.32 -18.59
N ARG A 86 -19.18 33.11 -18.19
CA ARG A 86 -19.17 34.57 -18.37
C ARG A 86 -18.94 34.98 -19.83
N SER A 87 -18.07 34.27 -20.53
CA SER A 87 -17.73 34.49 -21.95
C SER A 87 -18.79 33.97 -22.92
N GLY A 88 -19.77 33.18 -22.43
CA GLY A 88 -20.85 32.63 -23.26
C GLY A 88 -20.40 31.46 -24.11
N ALA A 89 -19.51 30.61 -23.58
CA ALA A 89 -19.08 29.38 -24.23
C ALA A 89 -20.27 28.48 -24.59
N SER A 90 -20.08 27.62 -25.60
CA SER A 90 -21.14 26.70 -26.01
C SER A 90 -21.42 25.64 -24.94
N GLU A 91 -22.66 25.14 -24.89
CA GLU A 91 -23.05 24.08 -23.94
C GLU A 91 -22.17 22.81 -24.09
N GLY A 92 -21.67 22.52 -25.29
CA GLY A 92 -20.76 21.40 -25.53
C GLY A 92 -19.36 21.62 -24.95
N GLU A 93 -18.82 22.84 -25.01
CA GLU A 93 -17.53 23.18 -24.38
C GLU A 93 -17.64 23.15 -22.86
N ILE A 94 -18.74 23.70 -22.32
CA ILE A 94 -19.03 23.64 -20.88
C ILE A 94 -19.14 22.19 -20.42
N TRP A 95 -19.85 21.35 -21.18
CA TRP A 95 -19.97 19.92 -20.88
C TRP A 95 -18.61 19.20 -20.88
N ALA A 96 -17.77 19.45 -21.88
CA ALA A 96 -16.44 18.85 -21.94
C ALA A 96 -15.60 19.20 -20.70
N SER A 97 -15.68 20.45 -20.23
CA SER A 97 -14.97 20.85 -19.01
C SER A 97 -15.58 20.26 -17.73
N ILE A 98 -16.90 20.08 -17.67
CA ILE A 98 -17.56 19.40 -16.54
C ILE A 98 -17.10 17.94 -16.50
N GLU A 99 -17.04 17.28 -17.65
CA GLU A 99 -16.61 15.89 -17.75
C GLU A 99 -15.15 15.74 -17.32
N GLU A 100 -14.26 16.65 -17.73
CA GLU A 100 -12.88 16.67 -17.24
C GLU A 100 -12.80 16.90 -15.72
N PHE A 101 -13.59 17.83 -15.18
CA PHE A 101 -13.67 18.07 -13.74
C PHE A 101 -14.13 16.81 -13.00
N LYS A 102 -15.18 16.16 -13.50
CA LYS A 102 -15.73 14.91 -12.95
C LYS A 102 -14.68 13.81 -12.93
N GLU A 103 -14.03 13.55 -14.06
CA GLU A 103 -13.05 12.46 -14.18
C GLU A 103 -11.83 12.64 -13.24
N LYS A 104 -11.45 13.89 -12.97
CA LYS A 104 -10.29 14.23 -12.15
C LYS A 104 -10.59 14.37 -10.65
N TYR A 105 -11.73 14.95 -10.29
CA TYR A 105 -12.02 15.35 -8.91
C TYR A 105 -13.23 14.66 -8.27
N ALA A 106 -14.14 14.06 -9.06
CA ALA A 106 -15.23 13.30 -8.47
C ALA A 106 -14.71 12.01 -7.82
N ASP A 107 -15.40 11.55 -6.78
CA ASP A 107 -15.08 10.33 -6.06
C ASP A 107 -15.23 9.07 -6.92
N TYR A 108 -16.18 9.09 -7.85
CA TYR A 108 -16.37 8.07 -8.88
C TYR A 108 -15.59 8.35 -10.17
N GLY A 109 -14.78 9.40 -10.26
CA GLY A 109 -13.99 9.72 -11.47
C GLY A 109 -12.88 8.70 -11.76
N LYS A 110 -12.42 8.62 -13.03
CA LYS A 110 -11.38 7.68 -13.47
C LYS A 110 -10.09 7.79 -12.67
N ASP A 111 -9.67 9.00 -12.30
CA ASP A 111 -8.41 9.18 -11.56
C ASP A 111 -8.50 8.52 -10.18
N ARG A 112 -9.60 8.74 -9.45
CA ARG A 112 -9.81 8.11 -8.14
C ARG A 112 -10.00 6.60 -8.26
N ARG A 113 -10.81 6.13 -9.22
CA ARG A 113 -10.99 4.68 -9.47
C ARG A 113 -9.66 3.98 -9.79
N SER A 114 -8.82 4.62 -10.60
CA SER A 114 -7.50 4.09 -10.96
C SER A 114 -6.55 4.04 -9.77
N ALA A 115 -6.56 5.06 -8.91
CA ALA A 115 -5.77 5.09 -7.68
C ALA A 115 -6.22 3.99 -6.69
N ILE A 116 -7.52 3.85 -6.46
CA ILE A 116 -8.10 2.77 -5.64
C ILE A 116 -7.67 1.41 -6.17
N LYS A 117 -7.86 1.17 -7.47
CA LYS A 117 -7.46 -0.10 -8.12
C LYS A 117 -5.97 -0.38 -7.95
N PHE A 118 -5.12 0.61 -8.19
CA PHE A 118 -3.68 0.48 -7.97
C PHE A 118 -3.35 0.05 -6.53
N HIS A 119 -3.98 0.68 -5.53
CA HIS A 119 -3.74 0.34 -4.12
C HIS A 119 -4.27 -1.04 -3.75
N LEU A 120 -5.46 -1.43 -4.24
CA LEU A 120 -6.01 -2.77 -4.02
C LEU A 120 -5.12 -3.85 -4.66
N ASP A 121 -4.62 -3.61 -5.88
CA ASP A 121 -3.66 -4.51 -6.54
C ASP A 121 -2.36 -4.64 -5.74
N LYS A 122 -1.86 -3.54 -5.16
CA LYS A 122 -0.70 -3.57 -4.26
C LYS A 122 -0.97 -4.36 -2.99
N ILE A 123 -2.13 -4.19 -2.36
CA ILE A 123 -2.52 -4.97 -1.18
C ILE A 123 -2.60 -6.46 -1.55
N CYS A 124 -3.29 -6.81 -2.64
CA CYS A 124 -3.36 -8.18 -3.17
C CYS A 124 -1.97 -8.78 -3.43
N HIS A 125 -1.04 -7.99 -3.97
CA HIS A 125 0.33 -8.43 -4.20
C HIS A 125 1.11 -8.62 -2.90
N LEU A 126 1.00 -7.70 -1.93
CA LEU A 126 1.70 -7.77 -0.65
C LEU A 126 1.18 -8.88 0.25
N LEU A 127 -0.09 -9.24 0.12
CA LEU A 127 -0.64 -10.38 0.83
C LEU A 127 -0.04 -11.71 0.31
N LYS A 128 0.40 -11.80 -0.96
CA LYS A 128 0.95 -13.04 -1.54
C LYS A 128 2.17 -13.54 -0.77
N PRO A 129 2.19 -14.82 -0.35
CA PRO A 129 3.36 -15.38 0.30
C PRO A 129 4.57 -15.32 -0.65
N THR A 130 5.74 -15.00 -0.09
CA THR A 130 7.00 -15.03 -0.85
C THR A 130 7.29 -16.44 -1.36
N THR A 131 8.18 -16.59 -2.35
CA THR A 131 8.57 -17.91 -2.88
C THR A 131 9.01 -18.86 -1.77
N THR A 132 9.81 -18.38 -0.81
CA THR A 132 10.25 -19.18 0.33
C THR A 132 9.08 -19.63 1.19
N THR A 133 8.17 -18.71 1.54
CA THR A 133 6.97 -19.03 2.33
C THR A 133 6.05 -19.99 1.58
N ALA A 134 5.85 -19.79 0.27
CA ALA A 134 5.02 -20.64 -0.57
C ALA A 134 5.59 -22.06 -0.71
N VAL A 135 6.91 -22.20 -0.91
CA VAL A 135 7.59 -23.51 -0.96
C VAL A 135 7.54 -24.19 0.40
N ALA A 136 7.77 -23.46 1.49
CA ALA A 136 7.64 -23.99 2.85
C ALA A 136 6.22 -24.51 3.10
N MET A 137 5.20 -23.69 2.88
CA MET A 137 3.80 -24.10 3.03
C MET A 137 3.45 -25.30 2.15
N LYS A 138 3.86 -25.31 0.87
CA LYS A 138 3.61 -26.43 -0.05
C LYS A 138 4.31 -27.73 0.39
N ALA A 139 5.53 -27.63 0.90
CA ALA A 139 6.22 -28.78 1.49
C ALA A 139 5.43 -29.30 2.70
N MET A 140 4.95 -28.42 3.58
CA MET A 140 4.12 -28.81 4.71
C MET A 140 2.79 -29.46 4.28
N HIS A 141 2.18 -29.04 3.18
CA HIS A 141 0.95 -29.67 2.66
C HIS A 141 1.18 -31.03 1.99
N SER A 142 2.38 -31.31 1.50
CA SER A 142 2.69 -32.57 0.82
C SER A 142 2.79 -33.73 1.81
N GLN A 143 1.76 -34.58 1.85
CA GLN A 143 1.69 -35.78 2.70
C GLN A 143 2.91 -36.68 2.45
N PRO A 144 3.67 -37.11 3.48
CA PRO A 144 4.49 -38.31 3.32
C PRO A 144 3.54 -39.49 3.03
N PRO A 145 3.88 -40.41 2.11
CA PRO A 145 3.07 -41.61 1.90
C PRO A 145 2.97 -42.34 3.24
N SER A 146 1.75 -42.47 3.76
CA SER A 146 1.48 -43.23 4.96
C SER A 146 2.02 -44.65 4.79
N THR A 147 3.06 -44.99 5.55
CA THR A 147 3.37 -46.39 5.84
C THR A 147 2.39 -46.87 6.91
N SER A 148 1.15 -47.15 6.49
CA SER A 148 0.27 -48.01 7.25
C SER A 148 0.80 -49.44 7.13
N THR A 149 1.62 -49.85 8.10
CA THR A 149 1.82 -51.28 8.37
C THR A 149 0.47 -51.82 8.84
N SER A 150 -0.19 -52.53 7.92
CA SER A 150 -1.43 -53.24 8.12
C SER A 150 -1.12 -54.52 8.90
N THR A 151 -1.69 -54.66 10.09
CA THR A 151 -1.94 -55.99 10.66
C THR A 151 -3.40 -56.33 10.34
N SER A 152 -3.54 -57.30 9.46
CA SER A 152 -4.76 -57.94 9.00
C SER A 152 -5.57 -58.59 10.13
N THR A 153 -6.88 -58.37 10.15
CA THR A 153 -7.84 -59.48 10.35
C THR A 153 -9.10 -59.23 9.53
N SER A 154 -9.36 -60.16 8.62
CA SER A 154 -10.54 -60.35 7.79
C SER A 154 -11.86 -60.39 8.57
N THR A 155 -12.95 -59.88 7.99
CA THR A 155 -14.15 -60.68 7.63
C THR A 155 -15.03 -59.88 6.64
N SER A 156 -15.42 -60.58 5.58
CA SER A 156 -16.26 -60.25 4.43
C SER A 156 -17.69 -59.77 4.71
N THR A 157 -18.26 -58.89 3.87
CA THR A 157 -19.39 -59.20 2.94
C THR A 157 -19.78 -58.03 2.00
N SER A 158 -19.73 -58.31 0.69
CA SER A 158 -20.66 -57.95 -0.41
C SER A 158 -21.25 -56.52 -0.58
N SER A 159 -21.00 -55.90 -1.75
CA SER A 159 -21.97 -55.81 -2.88
C SER A 159 -21.65 -54.67 -3.87
N SER A 160 -21.52 -55.01 -5.17
CA SER A 160 -21.95 -54.31 -6.43
C SER A 160 -21.87 -52.76 -6.51
N ASN A 161 -21.39 -52.09 -7.58
CA ASN A 161 -21.61 -52.33 -9.01
C ASN A 161 -20.67 -51.46 -9.89
N SER A 162 -20.57 -51.87 -11.16
CA SER A 162 -19.76 -51.44 -12.30
C SER A 162 -20.21 -50.19 -13.07
N THR A 163 -19.28 -49.52 -13.77
CA THR A 163 -19.27 -49.05 -15.20
C THR A 163 -18.20 -47.94 -15.35
N ASP A 164 -17.03 -48.11 -15.96
CA ASP A 164 -16.64 -48.31 -17.38
C ASP A 164 -16.99 -47.16 -18.36
N THR A 165 -15.92 -46.51 -18.86
CA THR A 165 -15.61 -45.99 -20.22
C THR A 165 -15.34 -44.48 -20.42
N ASP A 166 -14.04 -44.20 -20.64
CA ASP A 166 -13.35 -43.07 -21.32
C ASP A 166 -13.74 -42.93 -22.83
N PRO A 167 -13.21 -41.98 -23.68
CA PRO A 167 -12.07 -41.06 -23.50
C PRO A 167 -12.21 -39.59 -24.03
N ASP A 168 -11.13 -38.84 -23.75
CA ASP A 168 -10.65 -37.52 -24.18
C ASP A 168 -10.56 -37.27 -25.74
N PRO A 169 -10.27 -36.03 -26.24
CA PRO A 169 -8.86 -35.65 -26.51
C PRO A 169 -8.47 -34.14 -26.32
N SER A 170 -7.45 -33.90 -25.49
CA SER A 170 -6.12 -33.27 -25.72
C SER A 170 -5.89 -32.11 -26.72
N LEU A 171 -5.12 -31.10 -26.28
CA LEU A 171 -3.94 -30.46 -26.95
C LEU A 171 -3.10 -29.75 -25.86
N ASP A 172 -2.11 -30.37 -25.20
CA ASP A 172 -0.72 -30.71 -25.59
C ASP A 172 0.19 -29.56 -26.04
N LEU A 173 1.23 -29.32 -25.22
CA LEU A 173 2.48 -28.65 -25.59
C LEU A 173 3.63 -29.50 -25.03
N GLU A 174 4.26 -30.24 -25.96
CA GLU A 174 5.31 -31.22 -25.74
C GLU A 174 6.65 -30.60 -25.33
N SER A 175 7.41 -31.33 -24.53
CA SER A 175 8.88 -31.37 -24.66
C SER A 175 9.37 -32.79 -24.38
N SER A 176 10.09 -33.32 -25.36
CA SER A 176 10.35 -34.73 -25.60
C SER A 176 11.52 -35.29 -24.77
N ASN A 177 11.23 -36.41 -24.09
CA ASN A 177 11.99 -37.66 -23.97
C ASN A 177 13.53 -37.65 -23.86
N LEU A 178 14.03 -38.17 -22.72
CA LEU A 178 14.97 -39.29 -22.66
C LEU A 178 14.76 -40.09 -21.34
N LEU A 179 14.21 -41.31 -21.44
CA LEU A 179 14.27 -42.35 -20.40
C LEU A 179 14.73 -43.68 -21.03
N PRO A 180 15.41 -44.54 -20.26
CA PRO A 180 15.05 -45.96 -20.21
C PRO A 180 14.89 -46.40 -18.72
N PRO A 181 14.45 -47.64 -18.43
CA PRO A 181 13.09 -47.87 -17.99
C PRO A 181 12.99 -48.34 -16.53
N ASN A 182 11.77 -48.25 -16.02
CA ASN A 182 11.26 -49.13 -14.97
C ASN A 182 11.94 -49.04 -13.59
N ASN A 183 11.49 -48.06 -12.81
CA ASN A 183 11.27 -48.28 -11.39
C ASN A 183 10.00 -47.53 -11.01
N LYS A 184 9.05 -48.21 -10.36
CA LYS A 184 7.98 -47.60 -9.57
C LYS A 184 8.63 -46.82 -8.40
N ALA A 185 9.34 -45.75 -8.71
CA ALA A 185 9.82 -44.82 -7.73
C ALA A 185 8.58 -44.08 -7.22
N LYS A 186 8.13 -44.43 -6.01
CA LYS A 186 7.25 -43.58 -5.21
C LYS A 186 7.69 -42.14 -5.45
N THR A 187 6.83 -41.30 -6.03
CA THR A 187 7.07 -39.87 -6.12
C THR A 187 7.25 -39.40 -4.67
N LYS A 188 8.50 -39.22 -4.25
CA LYS A 188 8.79 -38.76 -2.89
C LYS A 188 8.14 -37.39 -2.78
N SER A 189 7.25 -37.25 -1.80
CA SER A 189 6.65 -35.96 -1.45
C SER A 189 7.77 -34.91 -1.33
N LEU A 190 7.54 -33.68 -1.80
CA LEU A 190 8.51 -32.58 -1.73
C LEU A 190 9.07 -32.44 -0.31
N PHE A 191 8.23 -32.64 0.70
CA PHE A 191 8.61 -32.70 2.10
C PHE A 191 9.63 -33.78 2.42
N SER A 192 9.47 -34.98 1.86
CA SER A 192 10.41 -36.10 2.05
C SER A 192 11.75 -35.84 1.37
N LEU A 193 11.76 -35.15 0.23
CA LEU A 193 12.99 -34.75 -0.45
C LEU A 193 13.72 -33.66 0.35
N LEU A 194 13.01 -32.64 0.81
CA LEU A 194 13.53 -31.58 1.67
C LEU A 194 14.03 -32.14 3.00
N GLY A 195 13.28 -33.04 3.63
CA GLY A 195 13.67 -33.66 4.90
C GLY A 195 14.93 -34.51 4.79
N ALA A 196 15.11 -35.20 3.67
CA ALA A 196 16.34 -35.94 3.38
C ALA A 196 17.53 -35.00 3.10
N TYR A 197 17.30 -33.91 2.38
CA TYR A 197 18.35 -32.91 2.08
C TYR A 197 18.77 -32.11 3.33
N LEU A 198 17.82 -31.82 4.22
CA LEU A 198 18.03 -31.05 5.45
C LEU A 198 18.40 -31.93 6.65
N GLU A 199 18.51 -33.25 6.47
CA GLU A 199 18.89 -34.21 7.52
C GLU A 199 18.03 -34.10 8.80
N ILE A 200 16.71 -33.97 8.63
CA ILE A 200 15.76 -33.72 9.72
C ILE A 200 15.62 -34.96 10.63
N ASP A 201 15.75 -34.77 11.94
CA ASP A 201 15.58 -35.84 12.94
C ASP A 201 14.09 -36.14 13.27
N SER A 202 13.84 -37.22 14.01
CA SER A 202 12.46 -37.65 14.32
C SER A 202 11.70 -36.67 15.22
N THR A 203 12.38 -35.90 16.07
CA THR A 203 11.74 -34.93 16.97
C THR A 203 11.38 -33.66 16.20
N GLN A 204 12.29 -33.20 15.34
CA GLN A 204 12.07 -32.09 14.40
C GLN A 204 10.94 -32.41 13.42
N ASN A 205 10.85 -33.65 12.93
CA ASN A 205 9.76 -34.07 12.05
C ASN A 205 8.38 -34.00 12.74
N GLN A 206 8.30 -34.36 14.03
CA GLN A 206 7.07 -34.22 14.80
C GLN A 206 6.69 -32.74 15.00
N GLN A 207 7.64 -31.88 15.35
CA GLN A 207 7.40 -30.43 15.49
C GLN A 207 6.97 -29.77 14.17
N LEU A 208 7.53 -30.21 13.05
CA LEU A 208 7.08 -29.79 11.72
C LEU A 208 5.66 -30.28 11.43
N SER A 209 5.31 -31.50 11.82
CA SER A 209 3.92 -31.97 11.70
C SER A 209 2.95 -31.07 12.47
N ASP A 210 3.30 -30.63 13.67
CA ASP A 210 2.46 -29.73 14.47
C ASP A 210 2.39 -28.32 13.85
N SER A 211 3.51 -27.82 13.31
CA SER A 211 3.54 -26.55 12.55
C SER A 211 2.69 -26.58 11.27
N ARG A 212 2.33 -27.76 10.77
CA ARG A 212 1.51 -27.94 9.56
C ARG A 212 0.08 -27.44 9.76
N SER A 213 -0.51 -27.62 10.95
CA SER A 213 -1.86 -27.13 11.24
C SER A 213 -1.90 -25.59 11.22
N VAL A 214 -0.90 -24.96 11.85
CA VAL A 214 -0.72 -23.50 11.86
C VAL A 214 -0.50 -22.96 10.45
N ALA A 215 0.31 -23.63 9.63
CA ALA A 215 0.53 -23.23 8.24
C ALA A 215 -0.77 -23.27 7.41
N LYS A 216 -1.64 -24.25 7.67
CA LYS A 216 -2.93 -24.37 7.00
C LYS A 216 -3.89 -23.24 7.41
N GLU A 217 -3.97 -22.92 8.71
CA GLU A 217 -4.79 -21.81 9.21
C GLU A 217 -4.34 -20.46 8.64
N LEU A 218 -3.02 -20.26 8.51
CA LEU A 218 -2.45 -19.08 7.86
C LEU A 218 -2.82 -19.00 6.37
N ASP A 219 -2.79 -20.12 5.64
CA ASP A 219 -3.19 -20.17 4.23
C ASP A 219 -4.69 -19.87 4.06
N GLU A 220 -5.54 -20.44 4.92
CA GLU A 220 -6.98 -20.16 4.95
C GLU A 220 -7.27 -18.66 5.23
N THR A 221 -6.55 -18.08 6.19
CA THR A 221 -6.65 -16.65 6.53
C THR A 221 -6.18 -15.75 5.38
N TYR A 222 -5.09 -16.12 4.72
CA TYR A 222 -4.57 -15.43 3.55
C TYR A 222 -5.57 -15.46 2.39
N VAL A 223 -6.10 -16.65 2.05
CA VAL A 223 -7.12 -16.81 1.01
C VAL A 223 -8.37 -16.00 1.34
N SER A 224 -8.80 -15.98 2.60
CA SER A 224 -9.92 -15.16 3.06
C SER A 224 -9.66 -13.67 2.87
N SER A 225 -8.45 -13.20 3.21
CA SER A 225 -8.04 -11.80 3.05
C SER A 225 -8.06 -11.36 1.58
N ILE A 226 -7.56 -12.18 0.65
CA ILE A 226 -7.64 -11.89 -0.79
C ILE A 226 -9.10 -11.81 -1.25
N LYS A 227 -9.95 -12.73 -0.80
CA LYS A 227 -11.38 -12.73 -1.15
C LYS A 227 -12.05 -11.44 -0.70
N LEU A 228 -11.77 -10.96 0.50
CA LEU A 228 -12.28 -9.68 1.00
C LEU A 228 -11.84 -8.50 0.14
N VAL A 229 -10.55 -8.43 -0.22
CA VAL A 229 -10.04 -7.36 -1.10
C VAL A 229 -10.68 -7.42 -2.49
N THR A 230 -10.87 -8.61 -3.04
CA THR A 230 -11.52 -8.82 -4.35
C THR A 230 -13.00 -8.42 -4.31
N GLU A 231 -13.70 -8.73 -3.22
CA GLU A 231 -15.09 -8.34 -3.03
C GLU A 231 -15.23 -6.82 -2.86
N LEU A 232 -14.34 -6.20 -2.08
CA LEU A 232 -14.27 -4.74 -1.95
C LEU A 232 -14.04 -4.08 -3.31
N GLN A 233 -13.13 -4.61 -4.13
CA GLN A 233 -12.89 -4.11 -5.48
C GLN A 233 -14.17 -4.12 -6.32
N LYS A 234 -14.89 -5.26 -6.34
CA LYS A 234 -16.14 -5.38 -7.11
C LYS A 234 -17.20 -4.38 -6.65
N ARG A 235 -17.34 -4.19 -5.34
CA ARG A 235 -18.28 -3.21 -4.77
C ARG A 235 -17.94 -1.80 -5.20
N LEU A 236 -16.67 -1.40 -5.08
CA LEU A 236 -16.23 -0.07 -5.49
C LEU A 236 -16.37 0.18 -7.00
N GLU A 237 -16.14 -0.85 -7.83
CA GLU A 237 -16.36 -0.75 -9.28
C GLU A 237 -17.85 -0.57 -9.60
N LYS A 238 -18.73 -1.31 -8.92
CA LYS A 238 -20.18 -1.17 -9.06
C LYS A 238 -20.66 0.20 -8.57
N ASP A 239 -20.29 0.60 -7.37
CA ASP A 239 -20.71 1.87 -6.76
C ASP A 239 -20.25 3.05 -7.63
N GLY A 240 -19.04 2.98 -8.20
CA GLY A 240 -18.54 3.98 -9.13
C GLY A 240 -19.34 4.07 -10.43
N ALA A 241 -19.81 2.93 -10.98
CA ALA A 241 -20.66 2.90 -12.16
C ALA A 241 -22.07 3.40 -11.87
N ASP A 242 -22.64 3.00 -10.73
CA ASP A 242 -23.96 3.46 -10.27
C ASP A 242 -23.95 4.98 -10.05
N LEU A 243 -22.90 5.53 -9.43
CA LEU A 243 -22.73 6.98 -9.25
C LEU A 243 -22.57 7.75 -10.57
N ASP A 244 -21.79 7.24 -11.51
CA ASP A 244 -21.63 7.87 -12.83
C ASP A 244 -22.96 7.88 -13.61
N GLN A 245 -23.73 6.78 -13.53
CA GLN A 245 -25.07 6.73 -14.10
C GLN A 245 -26.00 7.76 -13.44
N GLN A 246 -26.03 7.83 -12.11
CA GLN A 246 -26.86 8.80 -11.40
C GLN A 246 -26.47 10.25 -11.74
N PHE A 247 -25.18 10.52 -11.88
CA PHE A 247 -24.71 11.82 -12.35
C PHE A 247 -25.22 12.13 -13.76
N MET A 248 -25.15 11.18 -14.70
CA MET A 248 -25.69 11.34 -16.06
C MET A 248 -27.21 11.59 -16.06
N GLU A 249 -27.97 10.92 -15.20
CA GLU A 249 -29.41 11.11 -15.06
C GLU A 249 -29.74 12.54 -14.58
N VAL A 250 -29.06 13.02 -13.54
CA VAL A 250 -29.21 14.41 -13.05
C VAL A 250 -28.76 15.41 -14.12
N ALA A 251 -27.66 15.12 -14.79
CA ALA A 251 -27.09 15.97 -15.81
C ALA A 251 -27.94 16.05 -17.08
N HIS A 252 -28.80 15.08 -17.36
CA HIS A 252 -29.79 15.16 -18.45
C HIS A 252 -31.00 16.04 -18.09
N ILE A 253 -31.28 16.23 -16.79
CA ILE A 253 -32.36 17.11 -16.32
C ILE A 253 -31.93 18.58 -16.40
N LEU A 254 -30.64 18.85 -16.17
CA LEU A 254 -30.05 20.19 -16.21
C LEU A 254 -29.40 20.46 -17.57
N ASN A 255 -29.37 21.70 -18.04
CA ASN A 255 -28.45 22.04 -19.13
C ASN A 255 -27.01 22.17 -18.61
N PRO A 256 -25.97 21.96 -19.45
CA PRO A 256 -24.58 22.07 -19.03
C PRO A 256 -24.23 23.38 -18.29
N SER A 257 -24.79 24.52 -18.73
CA SER A 257 -24.63 25.79 -18.02
C SER A 257 -25.17 25.79 -16.58
N GLN A 258 -26.32 25.15 -16.32
CA GLN A 258 -26.89 24.99 -14.98
C GLN A 258 -26.04 24.03 -14.13
N LEU A 259 -25.61 22.93 -14.72
CA LEU A 259 -24.74 21.97 -14.05
C LEU A 259 -23.39 22.59 -13.67
N ALA A 260 -22.81 23.41 -14.55
CA ALA A 260 -21.60 24.17 -14.28
C ALA A 260 -21.76 25.10 -13.07
N LYS A 261 -22.87 25.85 -13.00
CA LYS A 261 -23.17 26.71 -11.83
C LYS A 261 -23.28 25.89 -10.55
N PHE A 262 -23.86 24.71 -10.60
CA PHE A 262 -23.96 23.81 -9.46
C PHE A 262 -22.57 23.31 -9.01
N VAL A 263 -21.73 22.86 -9.95
CA VAL A 263 -20.35 22.42 -9.68
C VAL A 263 -19.52 23.54 -9.03
N ILE A 264 -19.59 24.77 -9.56
CA ILE A 264 -18.91 25.94 -8.99
C ILE A 264 -19.44 26.23 -7.58
N TRP A 265 -20.76 26.16 -7.38
CA TRP A 265 -21.36 26.37 -6.06
C TRP A 265 -20.87 25.33 -5.04
N CYS A 266 -20.85 24.04 -5.39
CA CYS A 266 -20.34 22.99 -4.50
C CYS A 266 -18.86 23.21 -4.14
N THR A 267 -18.05 23.62 -5.12
CA THR A 267 -16.60 23.87 -4.93
C THR A 267 -16.37 25.06 -4.01
N ASN A 268 -17.13 26.14 -4.15
CA ASN A 268 -16.99 27.36 -3.34
C ASN A 268 -17.63 27.24 -1.95
N ASN A 269 -18.49 26.23 -1.71
CA ASN A 269 -19.26 26.08 -0.47
C ASN A 269 -18.99 24.74 0.24
N THR A 270 -17.71 24.35 0.35
CA THR A 270 -17.29 23.08 0.97
C THR A 270 -17.83 22.90 2.40
N ALA A 271 -17.85 23.96 3.22
CA ALA A 271 -18.40 23.91 4.58
C ALA A 271 -19.90 23.54 4.60
N ALA A 272 -20.68 24.05 3.63
CA ALA A 272 -22.08 23.70 3.49
C ALA A 272 -22.25 22.23 3.06
N MET A 273 -21.37 21.74 2.18
CA MET A 273 -21.34 20.33 1.77
C MET A 273 -21.04 19.40 2.95
N HIS A 274 -20.06 19.74 3.79
CA HIS A 274 -19.77 18.96 5.01
C HIS A 274 -20.97 18.93 5.96
N MET A 275 -21.65 20.05 6.14
CA MET A 275 -22.85 20.12 6.98
C MET A 275 -24.00 19.29 6.38
N LEU A 276 -24.24 19.38 5.07
CA LEU A 276 -25.26 18.56 4.37
C LEU A 276 -24.96 17.07 4.52
N ASN A 277 -23.71 16.67 4.34
CA ASN A 277 -23.29 15.27 4.55
C ASN A 277 -23.55 14.81 5.99
N ALA A 278 -23.26 15.65 6.98
CA ALA A 278 -23.54 15.33 8.38
C ALA A 278 -25.05 15.17 8.65
N LEU A 279 -25.88 16.03 8.06
CA LEU A 279 -27.33 15.96 8.17
C LEU A 279 -27.89 14.71 7.48
N TRP A 280 -27.46 14.42 6.25
CA TRP A 280 -27.88 13.22 5.53
C TRP A 280 -27.44 11.94 6.23
N THR A 281 -26.22 11.90 6.77
CA THR A 281 -25.73 10.75 7.54
C THR A 281 -26.63 10.49 8.75
N LYS A 282 -27.02 11.56 9.46
CA LYS A 282 -27.94 11.44 10.60
C LYS A 282 -29.29 10.90 10.18
N THR A 283 -29.89 11.43 9.10
CA THR A 283 -31.19 10.95 8.60
C THR A 283 -31.16 9.48 8.19
N MET A 284 -30.07 9.03 7.53
CA MET A 284 -29.92 7.63 7.13
C MET A 284 -29.78 6.67 8.32
N VAL A 285 -29.13 7.11 9.40
CA VAL A 285 -29.04 6.34 10.66
C VAL A 285 -30.42 6.27 11.31
N ASP A 286 -31.11 7.40 11.43
CA ASP A 286 -32.46 7.48 12.02
C ASP A 286 -33.47 6.60 11.25
N ASP A 287 -33.34 6.49 9.93
CA ASP A 287 -34.22 5.64 9.10
C ASP A 287 -33.87 4.15 9.20
N ASN A 288 -32.59 3.81 9.35
CA ASN A 288 -32.16 2.42 9.61
C ASN A 288 -32.61 1.94 11.00
N GLU A 289 -32.53 2.79 12.03
CA GLU A 289 -33.00 2.45 13.39
C GLU A 289 -34.51 2.19 13.40
N LYS A 290 -35.30 3.05 12.74
CA LYS A 290 -36.75 2.84 12.58
C LYS A 290 -37.11 1.58 11.79
N THR A 291 -36.29 1.23 10.80
CA THR A 291 -36.51 0.01 9.99
C THR A 291 -36.23 -1.24 10.82
N GLN A 292 -35.18 -1.23 11.66
CA GLN A 292 -34.88 -2.35 12.58
C GLN A 292 -35.88 -2.48 13.74
N GLU A 293 -36.51 -1.39 14.19
CA GLU A 293 -37.57 -1.45 15.20
C GLU A 293 -38.86 -2.06 14.62
N LYS A 294 -39.21 -1.74 13.37
CA LYS A 294 -40.37 -2.33 12.68
C LYS A 294 -40.21 -3.81 12.34
N GLU A 295 -38.99 -4.32 12.19
CA GLU A 295 -38.73 -5.75 11.94
C GLU A 295 -38.72 -6.58 13.24
N LYS A 296 -38.78 -5.94 14.42
CA LYS A 296 -38.81 -6.58 15.74
C LYS A 296 -40.20 -6.63 16.38
N GLU A 297 -41.19 -5.93 15.83
CA GLU A 297 -42.62 -6.04 16.17
C GLU A 297 -43.35 -7.02 15.24
#